data_AF-C6LWN4-F1
#
_entry.id   AF-C6LWN4-F1
#
_cell.length_a   1.000
_cell.length_b   1.000
_cell.length_c   1.000
_cell.angle_alpha   90.00
_cell.angle_beta   90.00
_cell.angle_gamma   90.00
#
_symmetry.space_group_name_H-M   'P 1'
#
loop_
_entity.id
_entity.type
_entity.pdbx_description
1 polymer ?
#
loop_
_entity_poly.entity_id
_entity_poly.type
_entity_poly.pdbx_seq_one_letter_code
_entity_poly.pdbx_strand_id
1 'polypeptide(L)'
;MCTSCKSGYFMHRGGCYKYDTEPGNMVCKDTTASSTQGTCDECQAGYFRNPVTPLAATHQSCIACNETTAVDYNIGVANCAECTAPAASGSSGSNQKATCTACADGYFISGGGSACTACNDGTNGVAECTACVPREDNPAKATCTACSGSKKPSLDGKSCYDCTVGNCASCNSKGACQKCDSGYILDGSSCIKNECTTSNCKTCTNPKAVNEACTVCVSTHYLTPTGQCISNCAALSGYYGDTDKTCKRCEVANCVDLQRSREVPDLQGRLLRRIV
;
A
#
# COMPACT_ATOMS: atom_id res chain seq x y z
N MET A 1 4.88 -15.91 -42.47
CA MET A 1 4.43 -14.57 -42.08
C MET A 1 3.15 -14.27 -42.83
N CYS A 2 2.07 -13.98 -42.11
CA CYS A 2 0.82 -13.54 -42.73
C CYS A 2 0.92 -12.05 -43.07
N THR A 3 0.48 -11.66 -44.27
CA THR A 3 0.58 -10.27 -44.75
C THR A 3 -0.75 -9.52 -44.66
N SER A 4 -1.90 -10.19 -44.58
CA SER A 4 -3.20 -9.55 -44.40
C SER A 4 -4.25 -10.50 -43.79
N CYS A 5 -5.21 -9.95 -43.05
CA CYS A 5 -6.31 -10.69 -42.43
C CYS A 5 -7.68 -10.40 -43.07
N LYS A 6 -8.51 -11.44 -43.21
CA LYS A 6 -9.89 -11.32 -43.70
C LYS A 6 -10.85 -10.82 -42.62
N SER A 7 -12.09 -10.49 -43.00
CA SER A 7 -13.13 -10.09 -42.04
C SER A 7 -13.40 -11.18 -41.00
N GLY A 8 -13.66 -10.78 -39.76
CA GLY A 8 -13.79 -11.67 -38.60
C GLY A 8 -12.45 -12.18 -38.03
N TYR A 9 -11.33 -11.66 -38.52
CA TYR A 9 -9.99 -11.92 -37.99
C TYR A 9 -9.26 -10.60 -37.80
N PHE A 10 -8.24 -10.58 -36.96
CA PHE A 10 -7.35 -9.43 -36.77
C PHE A 10 -5.87 -9.84 -36.82
N MET A 11 -5.02 -8.91 -37.23
CA MET A 11 -3.57 -9.12 -37.29
C MET A 11 -2.93 -8.95 -35.91
N HIS A 12 -2.10 -9.92 -35.51
CA HIS A 12 -1.29 -9.86 -34.29
C HIS A 12 0.00 -10.68 -34.48
N ARG A 13 1.17 -10.10 -34.19
CA ARG A 13 2.48 -10.76 -34.30
C ARG A 13 2.70 -11.55 -35.61
N GLY A 14 2.23 -11.01 -36.74
CA GLY A 14 2.37 -11.62 -38.07
C GLY A 14 1.45 -12.81 -38.36
N GLY A 15 0.41 -13.01 -37.55
CA GLY A 15 -0.65 -14.01 -37.75
C GLY A 15 -2.06 -13.40 -37.70
N CYS A 16 -3.04 -14.13 -38.24
CA CYS A 16 -4.46 -13.74 -38.17
C CYS A 16 -5.20 -14.59 -37.17
N TYR A 17 -5.86 -13.94 -36.22
CA TYR A 17 -6.60 -14.60 -35.14
C TYR A 17 -8.07 -14.22 -35.21
N LYS A 18 -8.95 -15.19 -34.94
CA LYS A 18 -10.40 -14.96 -34.93
C LYS A 18 -10.76 -14.21 -33.65
N TYR A 19 -11.51 -13.10 -33.74
CA TYR A 19 -11.72 -12.20 -32.61
C TYR A 19 -12.51 -12.83 -31.45
N ASP A 20 -13.43 -13.75 -31.74
CA ASP A 20 -14.38 -14.35 -30.79
C ASP A 20 -13.96 -15.74 -30.28
N THR A 21 -12.77 -16.23 -30.66
CA THR A 21 -12.34 -17.61 -30.39
C THR A 21 -10.90 -17.63 -29.89
N GLU A 22 -10.58 -18.55 -28.98
CA GLU A 22 -9.21 -18.73 -28.48
C GLU A 22 -8.23 -19.10 -29.62
N PRO A 23 -7.03 -18.50 -29.66
CA PRO A 23 -6.46 -17.54 -28.71
C PRO A 23 -6.77 -16.06 -29.01
N GLY A 24 -7.50 -15.76 -30.09
CA GLY A 24 -7.74 -14.38 -30.52
C GLY A 24 -8.56 -13.54 -29.54
N ASN A 25 -9.55 -14.14 -28.87
CA ASN A 25 -10.36 -13.47 -27.84
C ASN A 25 -9.57 -13.09 -26.57
N MET A 26 -8.35 -13.60 -26.39
CA MET A 26 -7.45 -13.19 -25.31
C MET A 26 -6.72 -11.87 -25.61
N VAL A 27 -6.76 -11.41 -26.86
CA VAL A 27 -6.11 -10.17 -27.32
C VAL A 27 -7.15 -9.16 -27.78
N CYS A 28 -8.17 -9.62 -28.52
CA CYS A 28 -9.26 -8.81 -29.00
C CYS A 28 -10.50 -8.99 -28.12
N LYS A 29 -11.12 -7.87 -27.74
CA LYS A 29 -12.31 -7.83 -26.89
C LYS A 29 -13.60 -7.67 -27.70
N ASP A 30 -13.50 -7.40 -29.00
CA ASP A 30 -14.65 -7.26 -29.88
C ASP A 30 -15.63 -8.43 -29.73
N THR A 31 -16.93 -8.11 -29.72
CA THR A 31 -18.00 -9.13 -29.72
C THR A 31 -18.62 -9.32 -31.10
N THR A 32 -18.21 -8.52 -32.07
CA THR A 32 -18.60 -8.57 -33.48
C THR A 32 -17.39 -8.22 -34.35
N ALA A 33 -17.33 -8.69 -35.59
CA ALA A 33 -16.24 -8.34 -36.48
C ALA A 33 -16.14 -6.81 -36.68
N SER A 34 -14.93 -6.25 -36.60
CA SER A 34 -14.66 -4.84 -36.88
C SER A 34 -15.14 -4.44 -38.27
N SER A 35 -15.60 -3.19 -38.39
CA SER A 35 -15.95 -2.57 -39.68
C SER A 35 -14.74 -2.42 -40.61
N THR A 36 -13.53 -2.34 -40.04
CA THR A 36 -12.29 -2.37 -40.80
C THR A 36 -11.81 -3.81 -40.89
N GLN A 37 -11.64 -4.31 -42.12
CA GLN A 37 -11.22 -5.68 -42.32
C GLN A 37 -9.85 -5.93 -41.67
N GLY A 38 -9.73 -7.07 -40.97
CA GLY A 38 -8.46 -7.51 -40.45
C GLY A 38 -8.00 -6.78 -39.18
N THR A 39 -8.91 -6.02 -38.53
CA THR A 39 -8.59 -5.26 -37.32
C THR A 39 -9.44 -5.67 -36.11
N CYS A 40 -8.95 -5.28 -34.94
CA CYS A 40 -9.66 -5.33 -33.67
C CYS A 40 -9.93 -3.89 -33.18
N ASP A 41 -11.16 -3.58 -32.79
CA ASP A 41 -11.57 -2.24 -32.37
C ASP A 41 -11.30 -1.98 -30.89
N GLU A 42 -11.55 -2.96 -30.02
CA GLU A 42 -11.22 -2.94 -28.59
C GLU A 42 -10.23 -4.04 -28.21
N CYS A 43 -9.11 -3.67 -27.59
CA CYS A 43 -8.13 -4.62 -27.08
C CYS A 43 -8.46 -5.09 -25.67
N GLN A 44 -8.04 -6.32 -25.33
CA GLN A 44 -8.13 -6.85 -23.97
C GLN A 44 -7.20 -6.12 -23.00
N ALA A 45 -7.47 -6.26 -21.70
CA ALA A 45 -6.57 -5.78 -20.66
C ALA A 45 -5.13 -6.33 -20.87
N GLY A 46 -4.15 -5.47 -20.64
CA GLY A 46 -2.74 -5.75 -20.98
C GLY A 46 -2.35 -5.53 -22.44
N TYR A 47 -3.29 -5.06 -23.27
CA TYR A 47 -3.01 -4.60 -24.63
C TYR A 47 -3.59 -3.20 -24.85
N PHE A 48 -2.90 -2.39 -25.64
CA PHE A 48 -3.41 -1.11 -26.13
C PHE A 48 -3.65 -1.19 -27.64
N ARG A 49 -4.63 -0.42 -28.11
CA ARG A 49 -4.94 -0.31 -29.53
C ARG A 49 -3.83 0.43 -30.25
N ASN A 50 -3.30 -0.15 -31.33
CA ASN A 50 -2.23 0.45 -32.11
C ASN A 50 -2.71 1.77 -32.76
N PRO A 51 -2.06 2.91 -32.47
CA PRO A 51 -2.48 4.23 -32.95
C PRO A 51 -2.03 4.54 -34.40
N VAL A 52 -1.47 3.56 -35.13
CA VAL A 52 -1.11 3.74 -36.55
C VAL A 52 -2.33 4.13 -37.40
N THR A 53 -2.13 5.08 -38.32
CA THR A 53 -3.18 5.58 -39.21
C THR A 53 -2.74 5.45 -40.68
N PRO A 54 -3.49 4.71 -41.53
CA PRO A 54 -4.67 3.91 -41.20
C PRO A 54 -4.31 2.61 -40.45
N LEU A 55 -5.10 2.22 -39.46
CA LEU A 55 -5.07 0.85 -38.95
C LEU A 55 -5.81 -0.04 -39.95
N ALA A 56 -5.15 -1.08 -40.45
CA ALA A 56 -5.66 -1.93 -41.52
C ALA A 56 -5.26 -3.40 -41.30
N ALA A 57 -5.75 -4.30 -42.18
CA ALA A 57 -5.49 -5.74 -42.16
C ALA A 57 -4.01 -6.16 -42.16
N THR A 58 -3.09 -5.24 -42.47
CA THR A 58 -1.64 -5.42 -42.53
C THR A 58 -0.92 -5.00 -41.25
N HIS A 59 -1.61 -4.33 -40.32
CA HIS A 59 -1.04 -3.77 -39.09
C HIS A 59 -1.55 -4.51 -37.87
N GLN A 60 -0.68 -4.71 -36.88
CA GLN A 60 -1.08 -5.34 -35.64
C GLN A 60 -2.09 -4.46 -34.90
N SER A 61 -3.27 -4.98 -34.57
CA SER A 61 -4.33 -4.16 -33.96
C SER A 61 -4.09 -3.83 -32.50
N CYS A 62 -3.62 -4.81 -31.74
CA CYS A 62 -3.41 -4.72 -30.30
C CYS A 62 -1.96 -5.03 -29.97
N ILE A 63 -1.29 -4.09 -29.30
CA ILE A 63 0.11 -4.19 -28.87
C ILE A 63 0.12 -4.44 -27.37
N ALA A 64 0.90 -5.42 -26.92
CA ALA A 64 0.98 -5.72 -25.49
C ALA A 64 1.61 -4.54 -24.73
N CYS A 65 1.11 -4.25 -23.53
CA CYS A 65 1.61 -3.15 -22.71
C CYS A 65 3.09 -3.31 -22.32
N ASN A 66 3.61 -4.54 -22.34
CA ASN A 66 5.02 -4.86 -22.09
C ASN A 66 5.85 -5.11 -23.36
N GLU A 67 5.31 -4.85 -24.55
CA GLU A 67 6.03 -5.05 -25.81
C GLU A 67 7.11 -3.96 -25.99
N THR A 68 8.37 -4.30 -25.77
CA THR A 68 9.47 -3.33 -25.86
C THR A 68 10.05 -3.18 -27.26
N THR A 69 9.71 -4.08 -28.19
CA THR A 69 10.09 -4.00 -29.59
C THR A 69 9.05 -3.20 -30.36
N ALA A 70 9.48 -2.26 -31.19
CA ALA A 70 8.55 -1.39 -31.90
C ALA A 70 7.65 -2.17 -32.88
N VAL A 71 6.35 -1.94 -32.76
CA VAL A 71 5.32 -2.39 -33.70
C VAL A 71 4.66 -1.16 -34.27
N ASP A 72 4.82 -0.93 -35.58
CA ASP A 72 4.34 0.28 -36.26
C ASP A 72 4.78 1.58 -35.56
N TYR A 73 6.05 1.61 -35.10
CA TYR A 73 6.65 2.70 -34.32
C TYR A 73 6.05 2.94 -32.93
N ASN A 74 5.31 1.97 -32.39
CA ASN A 74 4.74 2.04 -31.05
C ASN A 74 5.33 0.95 -30.16
N ILE A 75 5.63 1.30 -28.91
CA ILE A 75 6.18 0.40 -27.90
C ILE A 75 5.40 0.52 -26.59
N GLY A 76 5.39 -0.57 -25.83
CA GLY A 76 5.00 -0.60 -24.44
C GLY A 76 6.10 -0.16 -23.46
N VAL A 77 5.90 -0.54 -22.21
CA VAL A 77 6.80 -0.32 -21.08
C VAL A 77 7.14 -1.68 -20.48
N ALA A 78 8.44 -1.99 -20.35
CA ALA A 78 8.87 -3.26 -19.76
C ALA A 78 8.22 -3.48 -18.38
N ASN A 79 7.76 -4.71 -18.11
CA ASN A 79 7.05 -5.08 -16.88
C ASN A 79 5.74 -4.33 -16.63
N CYS A 80 5.11 -3.79 -17.68
CA CYS A 80 3.81 -3.16 -17.57
C CYS A 80 2.67 -4.15 -17.82
N ALA A 81 1.74 -4.24 -16.87
CA ALA A 81 0.57 -5.12 -16.93
C ALA A 81 -0.63 -4.43 -17.59
N GLU A 82 -0.78 -3.11 -17.40
CA GLU A 82 -1.84 -2.30 -18.02
C GLU A 82 -1.31 -0.94 -18.44
N CYS A 83 -1.82 -0.40 -19.55
CA CYS A 83 -1.31 0.84 -20.12
C CYS A 83 -2.37 1.58 -20.96
N THR A 84 -2.10 2.85 -21.22
CA THR A 84 -2.83 3.66 -22.20
C THR A 84 -2.00 3.83 -23.46
N ALA A 85 -2.68 3.78 -24.61
CA ALA A 85 -2.04 3.99 -25.91
C ALA A 85 -1.43 5.39 -26.01
N PRO A 86 -0.35 5.58 -26.79
CA PRO A 86 0.06 6.90 -27.24
C PRO A 86 -1.07 7.61 -27.98
N ALA A 87 -1.15 8.94 -27.87
CA ALA A 87 -2.16 9.74 -28.56
C ALA A 87 -2.04 9.67 -30.10
N ALA A 88 -0.82 9.42 -30.60
CA ALA A 88 -0.53 9.26 -32.01
C ALA A 88 0.63 8.26 -32.19
N SER A 89 0.68 7.64 -33.37
CA SER A 89 1.77 6.74 -33.74
C SER A 89 3.10 7.45 -33.84
N GLY A 90 4.18 6.72 -33.55
CA GLY A 90 5.54 7.18 -33.83
C GLY A 90 5.90 7.20 -35.31
N SER A 91 7.17 7.47 -35.57
CA SER A 91 7.78 7.48 -36.89
C SER A 91 9.17 6.82 -36.85
N SER A 92 9.77 6.62 -38.02
CA SER A 92 11.13 6.06 -38.11
C SER A 92 12.12 6.89 -37.27
N GLY A 93 12.80 6.21 -36.33
CA GLY A 93 13.73 6.83 -35.39
C GLY A 93 13.08 7.55 -34.20
N SER A 94 11.75 7.59 -34.11
CA SER A 94 11.00 8.22 -33.02
C SER A 94 9.76 7.40 -32.68
N ASN A 95 9.99 6.29 -31.97
CA ASN A 95 8.90 5.43 -31.51
C ASN A 95 8.13 6.10 -30.37
N GLN A 96 6.81 5.93 -30.36
CA GLN A 96 5.95 6.42 -29.29
C GLN A 96 5.70 5.33 -28.27
N LYS A 97 5.79 5.70 -26.99
CA LYS A 97 5.70 4.80 -25.85
C LYS A 97 4.33 4.91 -25.18
N ALA A 98 3.68 3.77 -24.93
CA ALA A 98 2.47 3.70 -24.12
C ALA A 98 2.76 4.16 -22.68
N THR A 99 1.76 4.70 -22.00
CA THR A 99 1.90 5.10 -20.59
C THR A 99 1.38 3.98 -19.70
N CYS A 100 2.24 3.43 -18.85
CA CYS A 100 1.86 2.37 -17.94
C CYS A 100 0.95 2.88 -16.82
N THR A 101 -0.14 2.18 -16.56
CA THR A 101 -1.12 2.46 -15.51
C THR A 101 -1.13 1.41 -14.40
N ALA A 102 -0.60 0.22 -14.67
CA ALA A 102 -0.32 -0.80 -13.66
C ALA A 102 0.90 -1.62 -14.07
N CYS A 103 1.84 -1.82 -13.15
CA CYS A 103 3.00 -2.68 -13.36
C CYS A 103 2.68 -4.13 -12.99
N ALA A 104 3.48 -5.06 -13.49
CA ALA A 104 3.46 -6.45 -13.06
C ALA A 104 3.83 -6.58 -11.57
N ASP A 105 3.42 -7.69 -10.94
CA ASP A 105 3.75 -7.98 -9.55
C ASP A 105 5.25 -7.87 -9.27
N GLY A 106 5.59 -7.25 -8.14
CA GLY A 106 6.98 -6.95 -7.77
C GLY A 106 7.57 -5.70 -8.41
N TYR A 107 6.77 -4.92 -9.15
CA TYR A 107 7.16 -3.62 -9.72
C TYR A 107 6.18 -2.52 -9.32
N PHE A 108 6.67 -1.28 -9.24
CA PHE A 108 5.86 -0.09 -9.04
C PHE A 108 6.03 0.88 -10.22
N ILE A 109 5.02 1.72 -10.44
CA ILE A 109 5.04 2.74 -11.48
C ILE A 109 6.01 3.85 -11.10
N SER A 110 6.92 4.19 -12.00
CA SER A 110 7.85 5.32 -11.86
C SER A 110 7.81 6.23 -13.09
N GLY A 111 8.34 7.45 -12.95
CA GLY A 111 8.43 8.40 -14.06
C GLY A 111 7.08 8.74 -14.70
N GLY A 112 6.00 8.78 -13.92
CA GLY A 112 4.65 9.09 -14.41
C GLY A 112 4.06 8.06 -15.38
N GLY A 113 4.44 6.78 -15.25
CA GLY A 113 3.97 5.71 -16.14
C GLY A 113 4.95 5.38 -17.28
N SER A 114 6.08 6.09 -17.38
CA SER A 114 7.10 5.79 -18.40
C SER A 114 7.94 4.54 -18.08
N ALA A 115 7.95 4.09 -16.82
CA ALA A 115 8.71 2.93 -16.37
C ALA A 115 8.00 2.16 -15.24
N CYS A 116 8.33 0.87 -15.17
CA CYS A 116 8.05 0.01 -14.03
C CYS A 116 9.37 -0.36 -13.37
N THR A 117 9.56 0.03 -12.12
CA THR A 117 10.79 -0.21 -11.37
C THR A 117 10.57 -1.34 -10.39
N ALA A 118 11.54 -2.26 -10.26
CA ALA A 118 11.42 -3.38 -9.35
C ALA A 118 11.36 -2.91 -7.89
N CYS A 119 10.55 -3.58 -7.07
CA CYS A 119 10.42 -3.26 -5.64
C CYS A 119 11.72 -3.42 -4.87
N ASN A 120 12.61 -4.29 -5.32
CA ASN A 120 13.95 -4.52 -4.77
C ASN A 120 15.08 -3.90 -5.61
N ASP A 121 14.75 -2.93 -6.48
CA ASP A 121 15.76 -2.17 -7.22
C ASP A 121 16.78 -1.52 -6.27
N GLY A 122 18.07 -1.59 -6.61
CA GLY A 122 19.15 -1.13 -5.73
C GLY A 122 19.23 0.38 -5.52
N THR A 123 18.56 1.18 -6.35
CA THR A 123 18.59 2.66 -6.28
C THR A 123 17.26 3.23 -5.79
N ASN A 124 16.17 2.68 -6.32
CA ASN A 124 14.82 3.19 -6.18
C ASN A 124 13.89 2.24 -5.41
N GLY A 125 14.31 1.00 -5.20
CA GLY A 125 13.58 0.00 -4.43
C GLY A 125 14.01 -0.06 -2.96
N VAL A 126 13.54 -1.10 -2.29
CA VAL A 126 13.90 -1.49 -0.92
C VAL A 126 14.43 -2.91 -0.97
N ALA A 127 15.64 -3.12 -0.46
CA ALA A 127 16.24 -4.46 -0.43
C ALA A 127 15.31 -5.47 0.27
N GLU A 128 15.25 -6.69 -0.26
CA GLU A 128 14.35 -7.76 0.21
C GLU A 128 12.85 -7.45 0.11
N CYS A 129 12.45 -6.45 -0.68
CA CYS A 129 11.04 -6.12 -0.89
C CYS A 129 10.43 -6.89 -2.08
N THR A 130 9.29 -7.53 -1.87
CA THR A 130 8.59 -8.33 -2.90
C THR A 130 7.32 -7.67 -3.42
N ALA A 131 6.72 -6.75 -2.65
CA ALA A 131 5.61 -5.92 -3.10
C ALA A 131 5.76 -4.50 -2.56
N CYS A 132 5.42 -3.51 -3.37
CA CYS A 132 5.63 -2.11 -3.06
C CYS A 132 4.67 -1.21 -3.83
N VAL A 133 4.61 0.04 -3.40
CA VAL A 133 3.91 1.13 -4.08
C VAL A 133 4.85 2.33 -4.27
N PRO A 134 4.56 3.28 -5.17
CA PRO A 134 5.30 4.53 -5.24
C PRO A 134 5.19 5.29 -3.91
N ARG A 135 6.28 5.95 -3.49
CA ARG A 135 6.28 6.84 -2.32
C ARG A 135 5.51 8.13 -2.58
N GLU A 136 4.77 8.59 -1.59
CA GLU A 136 4.05 9.87 -1.66
C GLU A 136 5.01 11.06 -1.78
N ASP A 137 6.13 11.05 -1.05
CA ASP A 137 7.10 12.13 -1.06
C ASP A 137 8.05 12.08 -2.27
N ASN A 138 8.22 10.91 -2.88
CA ASN A 138 9.01 10.75 -4.09
C ASN A 138 8.54 9.52 -4.90
N PRO A 139 7.63 9.70 -5.88
CA PRO A 139 7.08 8.59 -6.66
C PRO A 139 8.11 7.80 -7.51
N ALA A 140 9.36 8.27 -7.62
CA ALA A 140 10.42 7.50 -8.23
C ALA A 140 11.00 6.41 -7.30
N LYS A 141 10.62 6.40 -6.01
CA LYS A 141 11.10 5.45 -5.00
C LYS A 141 9.95 4.59 -4.45
N ALA A 142 10.28 3.38 -4.02
CA ALA A 142 9.35 2.42 -3.46
C ALA A 142 9.07 2.65 -1.96
N THR A 143 7.81 2.47 -1.56
CA THR A 143 7.40 2.12 -0.21
C THR A 143 7.10 0.63 -0.20
N CYS A 144 7.87 -0.14 0.57
CA CYS A 144 7.67 -1.57 0.67
C CYS A 144 6.40 -1.92 1.47
N THR A 145 5.58 -2.82 0.93
CA THR A 145 4.36 -3.32 1.58
C THR A 145 4.45 -4.80 1.95
N ALA A 146 5.33 -5.56 1.29
CA ALA A 146 5.67 -6.93 1.67
C ALA A 146 7.16 -7.21 1.44
N CYS A 147 7.76 -7.92 2.40
CA CYS A 147 9.16 -8.35 2.34
C CYS A 147 9.27 -9.83 1.99
N SER A 148 10.46 -10.25 1.57
CA SER A 148 10.82 -11.65 1.40
C SER A 148 10.84 -12.40 2.75
N GLY A 149 10.54 -13.70 2.70
CA GLY A 149 10.62 -14.58 3.86
C GLY A 149 9.72 -14.14 5.03
N SER A 150 10.29 -14.14 6.24
CA SER A 150 9.60 -13.74 7.48
C SER A 150 9.85 -12.28 7.87
N LYS A 151 10.53 -11.50 7.02
CA LYS A 151 10.80 -10.09 7.30
C LYS A 151 9.50 -9.28 7.18
N LYS A 152 9.48 -8.12 7.83
CA LYS A 152 8.36 -7.17 7.77
C LYS A 152 8.88 -5.77 7.41
N PRO A 153 8.07 -4.96 6.70
CA PRO A 153 8.46 -3.58 6.41
C PRO A 153 8.66 -2.77 7.70
N SER A 154 9.49 -1.74 7.63
CA SER A 154 9.49 -0.66 8.61
C SER A 154 8.18 0.11 8.58
N LEU A 155 7.88 0.86 9.64
CA LEU A 155 6.65 1.68 9.69
C LEU A 155 6.52 2.66 8.51
N ASP A 156 7.65 3.18 8.01
CA ASP A 156 7.70 4.06 6.83
C ASP A 156 7.93 3.30 5.51
N GLY A 157 7.99 1.97 5.54
CA GLY A 157 8.16 1.10 4.38
C GLY A 157 9.50 1.20 3.67
N LYS A 158 10.51 1.86 4.24
CA LYS A 158 11.82 2.08 3.59
C LYS A 158 12.84 0.97 3.85
N SER A 159 12.50 -0.04 4.65
CA SER A 159 13.39 -1.14 4.99
C SER A 159 12.60 -2.40 5.32
N CYS A 160 13.22 -3.56 5.10
CA CYS A 160 12.71 -4.86 5.55
C CYS A 160 13.57 -5.38 6.70
N TYR A 161 12.94 -5.66 7.84
CA TYR A 161 13.63 -6.12 9.04
C TYR A 161 13.12 -7.49 9.50
N ASP A 162 13.99 -8.25 10.16
CA ASP A 162 13.58 -9.48 10.84
C ASP A 162 12.56 -9.15 11.93
N CYS A 163 11.46 -9.90 11.96
CA CYS A 163 10.32 -9.61 12.81
C CYS A 163 9.79 -10.93 13.37
N THR A 164 10.14 -11.23 14.62
CA THR A 164 9.71 -12.47 15.30
C THR A 164 8.44 -12.27 16.11
N VAL A 165 7.94 -11.03 16.21
CA VAL A 165 6.71 -10.70 16.93
C VAL A 165 5.52 -11.23 16.14
N GLY A 166 4.79 -12.17 16.73
CA GLY A 166 3.56 -12.71 16.13
C GLY A 166 2.52 -11.61 15.93
N ASN A 167 1.78 -11.68 14.82
CA ASN A 167 0.76 -10.71 14.43
C ASN A 167 1.28 -9.27 14.27
N CYS A 168 2.54 -9.11 13.89
CA CYS A 168 3.14 -7.82 13.60
C CYS A 168 3.17 -7.52 12.09
N ALA A 169 2.68 -6.33 11.73
CA ALA A 169 2.67 -5.82 10.36
C ALA A 169 3.97 -5.08 10.02
N SER A 170 4.58 -4.40 10.99
CA SER A 170 5.79 -3.60 10.76
C SER A 170 6.76 -3.64 11.93
N CYS A 171 8.04 -3.81 11.66
CA CYS A 171 9.10 -3.92 12.67
C CYS A 171 10.18 -2.85 12.47
N ASN A 172 10.83 -2.42 13.54
CA ASN A 172 12.01 -1.55 13.44
C ASN A 172 13.30 -2.37 13.25
N SER A 173 14.45 -1.70 13.15
CA SER A 173 15.76 -2.33 12.96
C SER A 173 16.23 -3.25 14.10
N LYS A 174 15.56 -3.21 15.25
CA LYS A 174 15.81 -4.12 16.39
C LYS A 174 14.81 -5.28 16.45
N GLY A 175 13.93 -5.41 15.45
CA GLY A 175 12.87 -6.42 15.41
C GLY A 175 11.70 -6.15 16.36
N ALA A 176 11.62 -4.95 16.96
CA ALA A 176 10.48 -4.59 17.80
C ALA A 176 9.30 -4.15 16.93
N CYS A 177 8.10 -4.62 17.28
CA CYS A 177 6.90 -4.32 16.53
C CYS A 177 6.51 -2.84 16.68
N GLN A 178 6.25 -2.18 15.55
CA GLN A 178 5.81 -0.80 15.45
C GLN A 178 4.31 -0.70 15.13
N LYS A 179 3.78 -1.70 14.42
CA LYS A 179 2.38 -1.77 14.01
C LYS A 179 1.94 -3.23 13.96
N CYS A 180 0.82 -3.53 14.59
CA CYS A 180 0.22 -4.86 14.56
C CYS A 180 -0.58 -5.10 13.29
N ASP A 181 -0.77 -6.37 12.94
CA ASP A 181 -1.67 -6.79 11.87
C ASP A 181 -3.12 -6.38 12.20
N SER A 182 -3.97 -6.33 11.17
CA SER A 182 -5.39 -6.00 11.35
C SER A 182 -6.05 -6.92 12.37
N GLY A 183 -6.83 -6.34 13.28
CA GLY A 183 -7.46 -7.07 14.39
C GLY A 183 -6.59 -7.22 15.64
N TYR A 184 -5.39 -6.63 15.67
CA TYR A 184 -4.50 -6.62 16.83
C TYR A 184 -4.11 -5.19 17.23
N ILE A 185 -3.79 -5.00 18.51
CA ILE A 185 -3.28 -3.75 19.07
C ILE A 185 -1.93 -3.97 19.75
N LEU A 186 -1.10 -2.94 19.76
CA LEU A 186 0.23 -2.98 20.34
C LEU A 186 0.17 -2.71 21.85
N ASP A 187 0.58 -3.69 22.65
CA ASP A 187 0.80 -3.55 24.08
C ASP A 187 2.28 -3.78 24.40
N GLY A 188 3.00 -2.71 24.70
CA GLY A 188 4.45 -2.72 24.84
C GLY A 188 5.11 -3.07 23.51
N SER A 189 5.66 -4.28 23.40
CA SER A 189 6.28 -4.80 22.17
C SER A 189 5.53 -6.00 21.58
N SER A 190 4.37 -6.34 22.13
CA SER A 190 3.57 -7.50 21.70
C SER A 190 2.26 -7.06 21.06
N CYS A 191 1.81 -7.83 20.07
CA CYS A 191 0.51 -7.64 19.44
C CYS A 191 -0.51 -8.57 20.09
N ILE A 192 -1.52 -7.98 20.71
CA ILE A 192 -2.62 -8.70 21.35
C ILE A 192 -3.90 -8.52 20.54
N LYS A 193 -4.75 -9.53 20.55
CA LYS A 193 -6.00 -9.52 19.78
C LYS A 193 -6.90 -8.39 20.29
N ASN A 194 -7.40 -7.56 19.37
CA ASN A 194 -8.30 -6.47 19.71
C ASN A 194 -9.75 -6.97 19.71
N GLU A 195 -10.30 -7.19 20.89
CA GLU A 195 -11.70 -7.57 21.06
C GLU A 195 -12.61 -6.38 21.36
N CYS A 196 -12.04 -5.22 21.67
CA CYS A 196 -12.76 -4.02 22.06
C CYS A 196 -12.90 -3.05 20.87
N THR A 197 -13.98 -2.29 20.85
CA THR A 197 -14.14 -1.16 19.91
C THR A 197 -13.40 0.08 20.37
N THR A 198 -13.22 0.22 21.68
CA THR A 198 -12.48 1.33 22.28
C THR A 198 -11.01 1.28 21.88
N SER A 199 -10.52 2.35 21.25
CA SER A 199 -9.13 2.45 20.81
C SER A 199 -8.16 2.31 21.98
N ASN A 200 -7.06 1.60 21.77
CA ASN A 200 -6.02 1.33 22.78
C ASN A 200 -6.52 0.59 24.05
N CYS A 201 -7.70 -0.02 23.98
CA CYS A 201 -8.27 -0.80 25.07
C CYS A 201 -7.81 -2.26 25.00
N LYS A 202 -7.16 -2.73 26.05
CA LYS A 202 -6.65 -4.10 26.19
C LYS A 202 -7.74 -5.07 26.63
N THR A 203 -8.57 -4.68 27.59
CA THR A 203 -9.74 -5.46 28.04
C THR A 203 -10.92 -4.54 28.28
N CYS A 204 -12.12 -5.02 27.99
CA CYS A 204 -13.37 -4.29 28.14
C CYS A 204 -14.49 -5.21 28.66
N THR A 205 -15.52 -4.60 29.23
CA THR A 205 -16.83 -5.25 29.43
C THR A 205 -17.69 -5.08 28.18
N ASN A 206 -18.62 -6.01 27.96
CA ASN A 206 -19.54 -6.02 26.81
C ASN A 206 -18.86 -5.71 25.46
N PRO A 207 -17.86 -6.51 25.04
CA PRO A 207 -17.07 -6.21 23.84
C PRO A 207 -17.97 -6.02 22.61
N LYS A 208 -17.72 -4.95 21.84
CA LYS A 208 -18.44 -4.60 20.60
C LYS A 208 -19.94 -4.29 20.79
N ALA A 209 -20.40 -4.12 22.03
CA ALA A 209 -21.74 -3.66 22.32
C ALA A 209 -21.79 -2.14 22.52
N VAL A 210 -22.99 -1.54 22.43
CA VAL A 210 -23.18 -0.09 22.62
C VAL A 210 -22.79 0.39 24.03
N ASN A 211 -22.81 -0.53 25.00
CA ASN A 211 -22.45 -0.32 26.40
C ASN A 211 -21.09 -0.94 26.74
N GLU A 212 -20.19 -1.04 25.76
CA GLU A 212 -18.80 -1.40 26.00
C GLU A 212 -18.14 -0.37 26.93
N ALA A 213 -17.38 -0.85 27.91
CA ALA A 213 -16.53 0.01 28.73
C ALA A 213 -15.14 -0.60 28.85
N CYS A 214 -14.11 0.20 28.55
CA CYS A 214 -12.74 -0.25 28.74
C CYS A 214 -12.42 -0.40 30.23
N THR A 215 -11.73 -1.48 30.59
CA THR A 215 -11.30 -1.76 31.97
C THR A 215 -9.79 -1.73 32.13
N VAL A 216 -9.03 -1.97 31.06
CA VAL A 216 -7.56 -1.88 31.06
C VAL A 216 -7.11 -1.34 29.70
N CYS A 217 -6.25 -0.32 29.72
CA CYS A 217 -5.62 0.21 28.52
C CYS A 217 -4.31 -0.53 28.21
N VAL A 218 -3.82 -0.41 26.98
CA VAL A 218 -2.44 -0.82 26.65
C VAL A 218 -1.44 -0.03 27.50
N SER A 219 -0.26 -0.59 27.72
CA SER A 219 0.79 -0.08 28.62
C SER A 219 1.24 1.38 28.38
N THR A 220 1.01 1.90 27.18
CA THR A 220 1.33 3.29 26.79
C THR A 220 0.21 4.30 27.12
N HIS A 221 -0.93 3.84 27.62
CA HIS A 221 -2.13 4.66 27.87
C HIS A 221 -2.61 4.55 29.32
N TYR A 222 -3.42 5.54 29.72
CA TYR A 222 -4.09 5.62 31.00
C TYR A 222 -5.60 5.49 30.81
N LEU A 223 -6.25 4.79 31.74
CA LEU A 223 -7.70 4.63 31.78
C LEU A 223 -8.37 5.86 32.40
N THR A 224 -9.28 6.49 31.67
CA THR A 224 -10.09 7.61 32.17
C THR A 224 -11.25 7.11 33.03
N PRO A 225 -11.86 7.95 33.89
CA PRO A 225 -13.08 7.59 34.62
C PRO A 225 -14.27 7.22 33.73
N THR A 226 -14.24 7.62 32.46
CA THR A 226 -15.27 7.32 31.46
C THR A 226 -14.97 6.05 30.65
N GLY A 227 -13.95 5.28 31.02
CA GLY A 227 -13.60 4.03 30.34
C GLY A 227 -12.96 4.24 28.97
N GLN A 228 -12.23 5.35 28.78
CA GLN A 228 -11.46 5.65 27.56
C GLN A 228 -9.96 5.51 27.83
N CYS A 229 -9.16 5.31 26.77
CA CYS A 229 -7.72 5.19 26.87
C CYS A 229 -7.02 6.40 26.24
N ILE A 230 -6.27 7.15 27.04
CA ILE A 230 -5.53 8.35 26.58
C ILE A 230 -4.05 8.25 26.96
N SER A 231 -3.18 8.84 26.14
CA SER A 231 -1.73 8.79 26.39
C SER A 231 -1.29 9.67 27.57
N ASN A 232 -2.07 10.69 27.92
CA ASN A 232 -1.75 11.62 28.97
C ASN A 232 -3.02 12.15 29.66
N CYS A 233 -3.14 11.92 30.97
CA CYS A 233 -4.28 12.36 31.78
C CYS A 233 -4.43 13.88 31.91
N ALA A 234 -3.36 14.65 31.67
CA ALA A 234 -3.43 16.12 31.68
C ALA A 234 -4.33 16.69 30.57
N ALA A 235 -4.71 15.88 29.58
CA ALA A 235 -5.73 16.24 28.59
C ALA A 235 -7.13 16.41 29.24
N LEU A 236 -7.35 15.86 30.43
CA LEU A 236 -8.56 16.05 31.23
C LEU A 236 -8.28 17.10 32.31
N SER A 237 -9.03 18.19 32.31
CA SER A 237 -8.86 19.27 33.29
C SER A 237 -9.04 18.75 34.72
N GLY A 238 -8.02 18.93 35.56
CA GLY A 238 -8.02 18.50 36.95
C GLY A 238 -7.74 17.00 37.15
N TYR A 239 -7.10 16.33 36.19
CA TYR A 239 -6.66 14.93 36.32
C TYR A 239 -5.15 14.77 36.16
N TYR A 240 -4.61 13.74 36.79
CA TYR A 240 -3.22 13.30 36.63
C TYR A 240 -3.16 11.78 36.43
N GLY A 241 -2.04 11.29 35.89
CA GLY A 241 -1.82 9.86 35.67
C GLY A 241 -1.17 9.23 36.90
N ASP A 242 -1.77 8.16 37.42
CA ASP A 242 -1.19 7.41 38.53
C ASP A 242 -0.38 6.18 38.05
N THR A 243 0.41 5.64 38.96
CA THR A 243 1.25 4.45 38.79
C THR A 243 0.47 3.21 38.33
N ASP A 244 -0.81 3.12 38.67
CA ASP A 244 -1.73 2.06 38.25
C ASP A 244 -2.28 2.21 36.81
N LYS A 245 -1.77 3.19 36.05
CA LYS A 245 -2.22 3.51 34.69
C LYS A 245 -3.69 3.95 34.62
N THR A 246 -4.17 4.65 35.65
CA THR A 246 -5.47 5.32 35.65
C THR A 246 -5.33 6.84 35.75
N CYS A 247 -6.34 7.56 35.28
CA CYS A 247 -6.46 9.00 35.47
C CYS A 247 -7.24 9.30 36.75
N LYS A 248 -6.59 9.93 37.73
CA LYS A 248 -7.17 10.30 39.02
C LYS A 248 -7.46 11.79 39.09
N ARG A 249 -8.60 12.14 39.69
CA ARG A 249 -9.01 13.54 39.88
C ARG A 249 -8.13 14.17 40.95
N CYS A 250 -7.81 15.43 40.76
CA CYS A 250 -7.16 16.25 41.76
C CYS A 250 -8.11 16.69 42.85
N GLU A 251 -7.70 16.50 44.10
CA GLU A 251 -8.45 16.91 45.29
C GLU A 251 -7.90 18.19 45.93
N VAL A 252 -6.74 18.68 45.47
CA VAL A 252 -6.11 19.91 45.96
C VAL A 252 -5.79 20.88 44.82
N ALA A 253 -5.82 22.18 45.11
CA ALA A 253 -5.38 23.21 44.17
C ALA A 253 -3.89 22.99 43.83
N ASN A 254 -3.53 23.05 42.54
CA ASN A 254 -2.16 22.93 42.00
C ASN A 254 -1.52 21.52 41.98
N CYS A 255 -2.29 20.45 42.19
CA CYS A 255 -1.82 19.05 42.02
C CYS A 255 -1.14 18.77 40.64
N VAL A 256 -1.60 19.43 39.57
CA VAL A 256 -1.13 19.18 38.19
C VAL A 256 0.24 19.84 37.97
N ASP A 257 0.49 20.97 38.65
CA ASP A 257 1.76 21.71 38.59
C ASP A 257 2.86 21.02 39.41
N LEU A 258 2.50 20.34 40.51
CA LEU A 258 3.42 19.58 41.37
C LEU A 258 4.01 18.35 40.65
N GLN A 259 3.23 17.67 39.80
CA GLN A 259 3.73 16.49 39.06
C GLN A 259 4.74 16.84 37.97
N ARG A 260 4.64 18.02 37.34
CA ARG A 260 5.65 18.51 36.39
C ARG A 260 7.02 18.77 37.06
N SER A 261 7.02 18.85 38.39
CA SER A 261 8.17 19.19 39.24
C SER A 261 8.85 17.97 39.90
N ARG A 262 8.32 16.73 39.71
CA ARG A 262 8.74 15.48 40.41
C ARG A 262 8.70 15.57 41.95
N GLU A 263 7.87 16.43 42.51
CA GLU A 263 7.64 16.52 43.95
C GLU A 263 6.22 16.00 44.21
N VAL A 264 6.09 14.74 44.62
CA VAL A 264 4.79 14.14 44.97
C VAL A 264 4.64 14.16 46.50
N PRO A 265 3.72 14.97 47.07
CA PRO A 265 3.34 14.83 48.47
C PRO A 265 2.41 13.62 48.64
N ASP A 266 2.60 12.84 49.72
CA ASP A 266 1.66 11.79 50.11
C ASP A 266 0.31 12.39 50.58
N LEU A 267 -0.74 11.57 50.64
CA LEU A 267 -2.14 11.83 51.06
C LEU A 267 -2.30 12.54 52.42
N GLN A 268 -1.21 12.74 53.17
CA GLN A 268 -1.17 13.51 54.42
C GLN A 268 -0.39 14.83 54.34
N GLY A 269 -0.01 15.29 53.14
CA GLY A 269 0.70 16.56 52.94
C GLY A 269 2.13 16.59 53.50
N ARG A 270 2.75 15.43 53.76
CA ARG A 270 4.14 15.36 54.17
C ARG A 270 5.06 15.18 52.96
N LEU A 271 5.96 16.14 52.77
CA LEU A 271 7.12 16.00 51.87
C LEU A 271 7.99 14.82 52.36
N LEU A 272 8.04 13.74 51.58
CA LEU A 272 9.10 12.76 51.72
C LEU A 272 10.41 13.41 51.25
N ARG A 273 11.26 13.78 52.21
CA ARG A 273 12.61 14.28 51.94
C ARG A 273 13.39 13.22 51.16
N ARG A 274 14.05 13.64 50.07
CA ARG A 274 15.14 12.88 49.45
C ARG A 274 16.23 12.64 50.49
N ILE A 275 16.59 11.37 50.71
CA ILE A 275 17.96 11.02 51.09
C ILE A 275 18.68 10.73 49.76
N VAL A 276 19.86 11.32 49.66
CA VAL A 276 20.81 11.44 48.54
C VAL A 276 20.86 10.23 47.62
#